data_AF-A0A1Q9LHB3-F1
#
_entry.id   AF-A0A1Q9LHB3-F1
#
_cell.length_a   1.000
_cell.length_b   1.000
_cell.length_c   1.000
_cell.angle_alpha   90.00
_cell.angle_beta   90.00
_cell.angle_gamma   90.00
#
_symmetry.space_group_name_H-M   'P 1'
#
loop_
_entity.id
_entity.type
_entity.pdbx_description
1 polymer ?
#
loop_
_entity_poly.entity_id
_entity_poly.type
_entity_poly.pdbx_seq_one_letter_code
_entity_poly.pdbx_strand_id
1 'polypeptide(L)'
;MAPPTSEQITTAIQALRTEAGVWDTESAEVGRMPPMAEKLKLDRVEAGLFQVVFDAYKQVIDQVIARTTEGAAQTAEIAKTLRSVADTYEREEAANVHRLNNIY
;
A
#
# COMPACT_ATOMS: atom_id res chain seq x y z
N MET A 1 -13.98 29.83 -10.89
CA MET A 1 -13.76 29.16 -9.60
C MET A 1 -12.67 29.93 -8.88
N ALA A 2 -12.84 30.29 -7.60
CA ALA A 2 -11.78 30.99 -6.85
C ALA A 2 -10.63 30.02 -6.54
N PRO A 3 -9.38 30.49 -6.48
CA PRO A 3 -8.25 29.66 -6.07
C PRO A 3 -8.42 29.18 -4.61
N PRO A 4 -7.94 27.96 -4.28
CA PRO A 4 -8.06 27.42 -2.93
C PRO A 4 -7.25 28.23 -1.90
N THR A 5 -7.72 28.23 -0.65
CA THR A 5 -7.03 28.90 0.47
C THR A 5 -5.91 28.01 1.04
N SER A 6 -4.94 28.62 1.73
CA SER A 6 -3.83 27.89 2.39
C SER A 6 -4.33 26.84 3.41
N GLU A 7 -5.42 27.13 4.11
CA GLU A 7 -6.06 26.19 5.03
C GLU A 7 -6.67 24.98 4.31
N GLN A 8 -7.27 25.20 3.13
CA GLN A 8 -7.78 24.11 2.29
C GLN A 8 -6.64 23.23 1.76
N ILE A 9 -5.51 23.83 1.37
CA ILE A 9 -4.31 23.11 0.93
C ILE A 9 -3.74 22.26 2.09
N THR A 10 -3.59 22.86 3.26
CA THR A 10 -3.09 22.17 4.47
C THR A 10 -3.99 20.99 4.84
N THR A 11 -5.30 21.19 4.82
CA THR A 11 -6.28 20.13 5.09
C THR A 11 -6.16 18.99 4.07
N ALA A 12 -6.01 19.32 2.78
CA ALA A 12 -5.82 18.33 1.72
C ALA A 12 -4.51 17.54 1.87
N ILE A 13 -3.40 18.20 2.23
CA ILE A 13 -2.12 17.55 2.54
C ILE A 13 -2.29 16.56 3.69
N GLN A 14 -2.97 16.96 4.76
CA GLN A 14 -3.19 16.08 5.91
C GLN A 14 -4.09 14.89 5.56
N ALA A 15 -5.09 15.10 4.70
CA ALA A 15 -5.92 14.02 4.18
C ALA A 15 -5.09 13.00 3.39
N LEU A 16 -4.20 13.46 2.49
CA LEU A 16 -3.30 12.59 1.73
C LEU A 16 -2.38 11.77 2.65
N ARG A 17 -1.82 12.38 3.70
CA ARG A 17 -0.98 11.70 4.69
C ARG A 17 -1.76 10.66 5.50
N THR A 18 -2.99 10.99 5.88
CA THR A 18 -3.88 10.08 6.61
C THR A 18 -4.22 8.87 5.76
N GLU A 19 -4.64 9.12 4.52
CA GLU A 19 -4.96 8.07 3.55
C GLU A 19 -3.75 7.17 3.28
N ALA A 20 -2.55 7.75 3.12
CA ALA A 20 -1.32 6.96 3.00
C ALA A 20 -1.09 6.00 4.18
N GLY A 21 -1.42 6.42 5.41
CA GLY A 21 -1.36 5.56 6.59
C GLY A 21 -2.35 4.40 6.54
N VAL A 22 -3.54 4.61 5.98
CA VAL A 22 -4.53 3.55 5.74
C VAL A 22 -3.97 2.52 4.76
N TRP A 23 -3.45 2.96 3.60
CA TRP A 23 -2.86 2.06 2.61
C TRP A 23 -1.65 1.28 3.16
N ASP A 24 -0.81 1.88 4.00
CA ASP A 24 0.26 1.13 4.68
C ASP A 24 -0.27 0.05 5.62
N THR A 25 -1.35 0.36 6.35
CA THR A 25 -1.99 -0.60 7.26
C THR A 25 -2.54 -1.78 6.48
N GLU A 26 -3.29 -1.52 5.41
CA GLU A 26 -3.80 -2.57 4.53
C GLU A 26 -2.68 -3.39 3.89
N SER A 27 -1.58 -2.75 3.50
CA SER A 27 -0.40 -3.43 2.95
C SER A 27 0.18 -4.41 3.96
N ALA A 28 0.28 -3.99 5.22
CA ALA A 28 0.76 -4.84 6.31
C ALA A 28 -0.20 -6.00 6.59
N GLU A 29 -1.51 -5.78 6.57
CA GLU A 29 -2.51 -6.85 6.78
C GLU A 29 -2.47 -7.89 5.65
N VAL A 30 -2.44 -7.45 4.39
CA VAL A 30 -2.28 -8.36 3.24
C VAL A 30 -0.93 -9.09 3.30
N GLY A 31 0.13 -8.39 3.71
CA GLY A 31 1.47 -8.95 3.89
C GLY A 31 1.59 -10.04 4.97
N ARG A 32 0.59 -10.19 5.84
CA ARG A 32 0.53 -11.30 6.83
C ARG A 32 -0.01 -12.59 6.24
N MET A 33 -0.68 -12.56 5.10
CA MET A 33 -1.32 -13.73 4.49
C MET A 33 -0.32 -14.74 3.89
N PRO A 34 0.77 -14.36 3.19
CA PRO A 34 1.74 -15.31 2.64
C PRO A 34 2.28 -16.33 3.66
N PRO A 35 2.81 -15.95 4.84
CA PRO A 35 3.32 -16.93 5.81
C PRO A 35 2.20 -17.78 6.43
N MET A 36 0.94 -17.35 6.38
CA MET A 36 -0.20 -18.18 6.81
C MET A 36 -0.56 -19.21 5.73
N ALA A 37 -0.56 -18.81 4.46
CA ALA A 37 -0.82 -19.69 3.33
C ALA A 37 0.31 -20.73 3.15
N GLU A 38 1.57 -20.38 3.40
CA GLU A 38 2.69 -21.32 3.40
C GLU A 38 2.49 -22.49 4.38
N LYS A 39 1.85 -22.25 5.54
CA LYS A 39 1.55 -23.30 6.52
C LYS A 39 0.51 -24.31 6.04
N LEU A 40 -0.20 -24.02 4.95
CA LEU A 40 -1.14 -24.94 4.32
C LEU A 40 -0.44 -25.85 3.32
N LYS A 41 0.82 -25.61 2.96
CA LYS A 41 1.52 -26.50 2.02
C LYS A 41 1.67 -27.88 2.64
N LEU A 42 1.23 -28.87 1.86
CA LEU A 42 1.49 -30.27 2.12
C LEU A 42 2.63 -30.74 1.22
N ASP A 43 3.44 -31.67 1.72
CA ASP A 43 4.26 -32.50 0.87
C ASP A 43 3.43 -33.68 0.28
N ARG A 44 4.03 -34.43 -0.66
CA ARG A 44 3.33 -35.57 -1.28
C ARG A 44 3.05 -36.69 -0.29
N VAL A 45 3.84 -36.86 0.76
CA VAL A 45 3.62 -37.90 1.76
C VAL A 45 2.41 -37.54 2.63
N GLU A 46 2.35 -36.30 3.09
CA GLU A 46 1.25 -35.73 3.87
C GLU A 46 -0.08 -35.73 3.09
N ALA A 47 -0.01 -35.52 1.77
CA ALA A 47 -1.19 -35.57 0.91
C ALA A 47 -1.83 -36.96 0.79
N GLY A 48 -1.07 -38.04 1.03
CA GLY A 48 -1.58 -39.40 1.10
C GLY A 48 -2.47 -39.78 -0.09
N LEU A 49 -3.71 -40.20 0.17
CA LEU A 49 -4.70 -40.62 -0.84
C LEU A 49 -5.10 -39.49 -1.81
N PHE A 50 -4.87 -38.22 -1.46
CA PHE A 50 -5.26 -37.06 -2.25
C PHE A 50 -4.24 -36.68 -3.34
N GLN A 51 -3.35 -37.60 -3.76
CA GLN A 51 -2.36 -37.35 -4.82
C GLN A 51 -2.97 -36.77 -6.10
N VAL A 52 -4.17 -37.21 -6.48
CA VAL A 52 -4.84 -36.81 -7.73
C VAL A 52 -5.10 -35.30 -7.78
N VAL A 53 -5.31 -34.67 -6.62
CA VAL A 53 -5.59 -33.22 -6.51
C VAL A 53 -4.43 -32.43 -5.94
N PHE A 54 -3.31 -33.09 -5.59
CA PHE A 54 -2.18 -32.49 -4.90
C PHE A 54 -1.59 -31.29 -5.65
N ASP A 55 -1.35 -31.44 -6.95
CA ASP A 55 -0.73 -30.38 -7.74
C ASP A 55 -1.65 -29.15 -7.87
N ALA A 56 -2.96 -29.37 -8.03
CA ALA A 56 -3.95 -28.29 -8.05
C ALA A 56 -4.05 -27.59 -6.69
N TYR A 57 -4.04 -28.35 -5.58
CA TYR A 57 -4.03 -27.82 -4.23
C TYR A 57 -2.81 -26.93 -3.97
N LYS A 58 -1.61 -27.45 -4.27
CA LYS A 58 -0.35 -26.71 -4.17
C LYS A 58 -0.39 -25.43 -5.00
N GLN A 59 -0.87 -25.52 -6.25
CA GLN A 59 -0.95 -24.38 -7.15
C GLN A 59 -1.86 -23.27 -6.62
N VAL A 60 -3.00 -23.61 -6.00
CA VAL A 60 -3.89 -22.62 -5.38
C VAL A 60 -3.18 -21.89 -4.24
N ILE A 61 -2.46 -22.61 -3.37
CA ILE A 61 -1.69 -21.99 -2.29
C ILE A 61 -0.62 -21.05 -2.85
N ASP A 62 0.14 -21.49 -3.85
CA ASP A 62 1.17 -20.67 -4.49
C ASP A 62 0.56 -19.42 -5.16
N GLN A 63 -0.63 -19.53 -5.76
CA GLN A 63 -1.35 -18.37 -6.30
C GLN A 63 -1.79 -17.38 -5.21
N VAL A 64 -2.32 -17.87 -4.08
CA VAL A 64 -2.70 -17.00 -2.96
C VAL A 64 -1.48 -16.25 -2.42
N ILE A 65 -0.35 -16.94 -2.24
CA ILE A 65 0.91 -16.34 -1.80
C ILE A 65 1.38 -15.26 -2.78
N ALA A 66 1.41 -15.59 -4.08
CA ALA A 66 1.85 -14.66 -5.11
C ALA A 66 0.97 -13.40 -5.15
N ARG A 67 -0.36 -13.57 -5.18
CA ARG A 67 -1.31 -12.45 -5.27
C ARG A 67 -1.33 -11.58 -4.02
N THR A 68 -1.21 -12.16 -2.84
CA THR A 68 -1.14 -11.37 -1.60
C THR A 68 0.20 -10.64 -1.47
N THR A 69 1.31 -11.24 -1.90
CA THR A 69 2.61 -10.55 -1.96
C THR A 69 2.57 -9.37 -2.94
N GLU A 70 2.03 -9.57 -4.14
CA GLU A 70 1.82 -8.52 -5.14
C GLU A 70 0.90 -7.42 -4.60
N GLY A 71 -0.23 -7.81 -4.00
CA GLY A 71 -1.21 -6.89 -3.42
C GLY A 71 -0.62 -6.01 -2.33
N ALA A 72 0.13 -6.59 -1.39
CA ALA A 72 0.83 -5.83 -0.36
C ALA A 72 1.80 -4.81 -0.98
N ALA A 73 2.63 -5.24 -1.94
CA ALA A 73 3.58 -4.35 -2.60
C ALA A 73 2.90 -3.17 -3.33
N GLN A 74 1.83 -3.43 -4.08
CA GLN A 74 1.09 -2.38 -4.80
C GLN A 74 0.39 -1.41 -3.83
N THR A 75 -0.15 -1.93 -2.73
CA THR A 75 -0.80 -1.14 -1.67
C THR A 75 0.20 -0.19 -1.00
N ALA A 76 1.42 -0.66 -0.70
CA ALA A 76 2.51 0.17 -0.20
C ALA A 76 2.93 1.26 -1.21
N GLU A 77 2.94 0.96 -2.51
CA GLU A 77 3.26 1.96 -3.54
C GLU A 77 2.17 3.05 -3.65
N ILE A 78 0.90 2.74 -3.39
CA ILE A 78 -0.16 3.75 -3.27
C ILE A 78 0.15 4.69 -2.10
N ALA A 79 0.44 4.15 -0.92
CA ALA A 79 0.77 4.94 0.26
C ALA A 79 1.98 5.87 0.02
N LYS A 80 3.04 5.34 -0.60
CA LYS A 80 4.23 6.10 -0.98
C LYS A 80 3.92 7.21 -1.99
N THR A 81 3.06 6.94 -2.97
CA THR A 81 2.64 7.94 -3.95
C THR A 81 1.88 9.08 -3.28
N LEU A 82 0.92 8.77 -2.39
CA LEU A 82 0.17 9.77 -1.64
C LEU A 82 1.08 10.67 -0.78
N ARG A 83 2.10 10.08 -0.13
CA ARG A 83 3.12 10.85 0.59
C ARG A 83 3.94 11.76 -0.33
N SER A 84 4.40 11.22 -1.45
CA SER A 84 5.17 12.01 -2.42
C SER A 84 4.36 13.21 -2.96
N VAL A 85 3.06 13.02 -3.18
CA VAL A 85 2.16 14.11 -3.59
C VAL A 85 1.99 15.13 -2.46
N ALA A 86 1.74 14.68 -1.23
CA ALA A 86 1.63 15.54 -0.05
C ALA A 86 2.90 16.38 0.16
N ASP A 87 4.08 15.77 0.08
CA ASP A 87 5.37 16.44 0.24
C ASP A 87 5.66 17.43 -0.90
N THR A 88 5.10 17.19 -2.09
CA THR A 88 5.20 18.14 -3.20
C THR A 88 4.34 19.37 -2.94
N TYR A 89 3.09 19.19 -2.54
CA TYR A 89 2.21 20.30 -2.18
C TYR A 89 2.75 21.12 -1.00
N GLU A 90 3.29 20.46 0.04
CA GLU A 90 3.87 21.16 1.20
C GLU A 90 5.08 22.03 0.80
N ARG A 91 5.94 21.51 -0.08
CA ARG A 91 7.08 22.29 -0.63
C ARG A 91 6.63 23.46 -1.48
N GLU A 92 5.64 23.27 -2.34
CA GLU A 92 5.10 24.33 -3.19
C GLU A 92 4.43 25.43 -2.37
N GLU A 93 3.69 25.06 -1.32
CA GLU A 93 3.07 26.03 -0.41
C GLU A 93 4.13 26.84 0.35
N ALA A 94 5.15 26.18 0.89
CA ALA A 94 6.26 26.86 1.56
C ALA A 94 7.01 27.83 0.62
N ALA A 95 7.25 27.43 -0.63
CA ALA A 95 7.89 28.28 -1.63
C ALA A 95 7.00 29.49 -2.03
N ASN A 96 5.69 29.30 -2.13
CA ASN A 96 4.75 30.39 -2.40
C ASN A 96 4.65 31.38 -1.24
N VAL A 97 4.62 30.89 0.01
CA VAL A 97 4.65 31.73 1.21
C VAL A 97 5.95 32.55 1.27
N HIS A 98 7.11 31.95 0.97
CA HIS A 98 8.38 32.68 0.90
C HIS A 98 8.38 33.76 -0.19
N ARG A 99 7.83 33.47 -1.38
CA ARG A 99 7.66 34.46 -2.45
C ARG A 99 6.72 35.60 -2.08
N LEU A 100 5.62 35.31 -1.37
CA LEU A 100 4.64 36.30 -0.94
C LEU A 100 5.17 37.19 0.19
N ASN A 101 5.98 36.63 1.10
CA ASN A 101 6.55 37.36 2.23
C ASN A 101 7.84 38.11 1.89
N ASN A 102 8.33 38.02 0.65
CA ASN A 102 9.47 38.78 0.13
C ASN A 102 10.75 38.67 1.00
N ILE A 103 10.96 37.50 1.60
CA ILE A 103 12.15 37.18 2.38
C ILE A 103 13.11 36.49 1.41
N TYR A 104 14.14 37.23 0.96
CA TYR A 104 15.28 36.68 0.23
C TYR A 104 16.27 36.03 1.20
#